data_AF-Q8KSP1-F1
#
_entry.id   AF-Q8KSP1-F1
#
_cell.length_a   1.000
_cell.length_b   1.000
_cell.length_c   1.000
_cell.angle_alpha   90.00
_cell.angle_beta   90.00
_cell.angle_gamma   90.00
#
_symmetry.space_group_name_H-M   'P 1'
#
loop_
_entity.id
_entity.type
_entity.pdbx_description
1 polymer ?
#
loop_
_entity_poly.entity_id
_entity_poly.type
_entity_poly.pdbx_seq_one_letter_code
_entity_poly.pdbx_strand_id
1 'polypeptide(L)'
;TVGEEGQAQVRVLHWETGKPADISNDQLRYSYGNLIGSSGLELDSDGQIISQEEYYPYGGTAVWAARSQSEADYKTVRYSGKERDATGLYYYGYRYYQSWTER
;
A
#
# COMPACT_ATOMS: atom_id res chain seq x y z
N THR A 1 -18.66 -4.96 -21.30
CA THR A 1 -18.71 -4.77 -19.84
C THR A 1 -17.27 -4.81 -19.35
N VAL A 2 -16.69 -3.66 -19.02
CA VAL A 2 -15.32 -3.62 -18.49
C VAL A 2 -15.40 -4.15 -17.05
N GLY A 3 -14.84 -5.33 -16.81
CA GLY A 3 -14.67 -5.83 -15.45
C GLY A 3 -13.61 -4.98 -14.75
N GLU A 4 -13.99 -4.30 -13.66
CA GLU A 4 -13.06 -3.69 -12.71
C GLU A 4 -12.37 -4.79 -11.88
N GLU A 5 -11.68 -5.72 -12.54
CA GLU A 5 -10.95 -6.79 -11.86
C GLU A 5 -9.45 -6.48 -11.91
N GLY A 6 -8.88 -6.15 -10.74
CA GLY A 6 -7.46 -5.83 -10.54
C GLY A 6 -7.18 -4.33 -10.58
N GLN A 7 -7.39 -3.63 -9.47
CA GLN A 7 -6.89 -2.27 -9.34
C GLN A 7 -5.37 -2.29 -9.22
N ALA A 8 -4.68 -1.90 -10.29
CA ALA A 8 -3.24 -1.64 -10.28
C ALA A 8 -2.99 -0.14 -10.15
N GLN A 9 -2.16 0.26 -9.18
CA GLN A 9 -1.70 1.63 -9.01
C GLN A 9 -0.19 1.68 -9.09
N VAL A 10 0.36 2.70 -9.73
CA VAL A 10 1.80 2.97 -9.74
C VAL A 10 2.09 4.24 -8.95
N ARG A 11 3.12 4.20 -8.11
CA ARG A 11 3.63 5.35 -7.35
C ARG A 11 5.10 5.57 -7.66
N VAL A 12 5.54 6.82 -7.58
CA VAL A 12 6.94 7.21 -7.65
C VAL A 12 7.30 7.89 -6.35
N LEU A 13 8.38 7.44 -5.71
CA LEU A 13 8.97 8.16 -4.59
C LEU A 13 10.09 9.04 -5.12
N HIS A 14 9.83 10.35 -5.18
CA HIS A 14 10.79 11.38 -5.58
C HIS A 14 11.18 12.21 -4.36
N TRP A 15 12.48 12.30 -4.08
CA TRP A 15 13.05 13.15 -3.04
C TRP A 15 13.81 14.32 -3.67
N GLU A 16 13.43 15.53 -3.31
CA GLU A 16 14.22 16.74 -3.56
C GLU A 16 15.37 16.86 -2.55
N THR A 17 15.14 16.43 -1.30
CA THR A 17 16.12 16.40 -0.21
C THR A 17 15.85 15.23 0.74
N GLY A 18 16.83 14.81 1.54
CA GLY A 18 16.62 13.85 2.63
C GLY A 18 16.32 12.41 2.21
N LYS A 19 16.70 12.00 0.99
CA LYS A 19 16.51 10.64 0.48
C LYS A 19 17.18 9.59 1.41
N PRO A 20 16.48 8.53 1.83
CA PRO A 20 17.08 7.40 2.53
C PRO A 20 18.24 6.78 1.75
N ALA A 21 19.23 6.22 2.43
CA ALA A 21 20.44 5.70 1.78
C ALA A 21 20.17 4.44 0.94
N ASP A 22 19.22 3.62 1.37
CA ASP A 22 18.89 2.29 0.84
C ASP A 22 17.76 2.30 -0.20
N ILE A 23 17.20 3.47 -0.53
CA ILE A 23 16.18 3.63 -1.57
C ILE A 23 16.71 4.54 -2.68
N SER A 24 16.64 4.08 -3.93
CA SER A 24 16.97 4.90 -5.10
C SER A 24 15.99 6.07 -5.25
N ASN A 25 16.46 7.21 -5.77
CA ASN A 25 15.53 8.29 -6.09
C ASN A 25 14.65 7.87 -7.26
N ASP A 26 13.47 8.47 -7.38
CA ASP A 26 12.49 8.14 -8.43
C ASP A 26 12.08 6.66 -8.42
N GLN A 27 12.08 6.02 -7.24
CA GLN A 27 11.72 4.61 -7.12
C GLN A 27 10.26 4.40 -7.55
N LEU A 28 10.07 3.60 -8.59
CA LEU A 28 8.76 3.12 -9.02
C LEU A 28 8.26 2.00 -8.11
N ARG A 29 6.99 2.07 -7.73
CA ARG A 29 6.30 1.06 -6.94
C ARG A 29 4.99 0.68 -7.61
N TYR A 30 4.93 -0.56 -8.08
CA TYR A 30 3.75 -1.15 -8.71
C TYR A 30 2.94 -1.89 -7.66
N SER A 31 1.77 -1.37 -7.33
CA SER A 31 0.84 -1.97 -6.39
C SER A 31 -0.19 -2.81 -7.14
N TYR A 32 -0.33 -4.07 -6.74
CA TYR A 32 -1.34 -5.00 -7.25
C TYR A 32 -2.44 -5.21 -6.20
N GLY A 33 -3.66 -4.81 -6.56
CA GLY A 33 -4.84 -4.96 -5.73
C GLY A 33 -5.54 -6.30 -5.91
N ASN A 34 -6.22 -6.77 -4.86
CA ASN A 34 -7.17 -7.88 -4.97
C ASN A 34 -8.54 -7.39 -5.49
N LEU A 35 -9.55 -8.27 -5.45
CA LEU A 35 -10.91 -8.01 -5.97
C LEU A 35 -11.55 -6.70 -5.43
N ILE A 36 -11.28 -6.35 -4.16
CA ILE A 36 -11.84 -5.13 -3.54
C ILE A 36 -10.87 -3.94 -3.58
N GLY A 37 -9.78 -4.05 -4.33
CA GLY A 37 -8.77 -3.00 -4.48
C GLY A 37 -7.78 -2.89 -3.32
N SER A 38 -7.74 -3.87 -2.39
CA SER A 38 -6.74 -3.87 -1.32
C SER A 38 -5.35 -4.17 -1.88
N SER A 39 -4.38 -3.28 -1.63
CA SER A 39 -3.00 -3.40 -2.11
C SER A 39 -2.27 -4.56 -1.42
N GLY A 40 -2.13 -5.68 -2.11
CA GLY A 40 -1.57 -6.90 -1.55
C GLY A 40 -0.09 -7.12 -1.86
N LEU A 41 0.38 -6.66 -3.01
CA LEU A 41 1.76 -6.86 -3.47
C LEU A 41 2.31 -5.55 -4.03
N GLU A 42 3.51 -5.15 -3.61
CA GLU A 42 4.28 -4.08 -4.22
C GLU A 42 5.55 -4.61 -4.87
N LEU A 43 5.78 -4.26 -6.13
CA LEU A 43 6.99 -4.57 -6.89
C LEU A 43 7.76 -3.30 -7.25
N ASP A 44 9.08 -3.41 -7.43
CA ASP A 44 9.90 -2.34 -8.01
C ASP A 44 9.95 -2.39 -9.55
N SER A 45 10.74 -1.50 -10.15
CA SER A 45 10.95 -1.43 -11.60
C SER A 45 11.56 -2.67 -12.23
N ASP A 46 12.28 -3.48 -11.44
CA ASP A 46 12.91 -4.72 -11.89
C ASP A 46 12.00 -5.94 -11.64
N GLY A 47 10.78 -5.71 -11.18
CA GLY A 47 9.80 -6.75 -10.83
C GLY A 47 10.12 -7.51 -9.54
N GLN A 48 11.04 -7.00 -8.72
CA GLN A 48 11.37 -7.60 -7.43
C GLN A 48 10.35 -7.18 -6.37
N ILE A 49 10.03 -8.10 -5.45
CA ILE A 49 9.08 -7.84 -4.37
C ILE A 49 9.65 -6.81 -3.40
N ILE A 50 8.93 -5.71 -3.20
CA ILE A 50 9.17 -4.73 -2.15
C ILE A 50 8.43 -5.14 -0.87
N SER A 51 7.12 -5.35 -0.98
CA SER A 51 6.25 -5.69 0.15
C SER A 51 5.10 -6.62 -0.22
N GLN A 52 4.64 -7.41 0.75
CA GLN A 52 3.43 -8.23 0.68
C GLN A 52 2.57 -7.95 1.91
N GLU A 53 1.28 -7.77 1.68
CA GLU A 53 0.29 -7.47 2.71
C GLU A 53 -0.98 -8.29 2.50
N GLU A 54 -1.47 -8.91 3.56
CA GLU A 54 -2.76 -9.59 3.57
C GLU A 54 -3.64 -9.01 4.66
N TYR A 55 -4.94 -9.02 4.42
CA TYR A 55 -5.93 -8.33 5.24
C TYR A 55 -6.95 -9.32 5.79
N TYR A 56 -7.32 -9.16 7.05
CA TYR A 56 -8.58 -9.66 7.57
C TYR A 56 -9.75 -9.07 6.78
N PRO A 57 -10.93 -9.72 6.78
CA PRO A 57 -12.07 -9.28 5.95
C PRO A 57 -12.43 -7.80 6.07
N TYR A 58 -12.32 -7.24 7.28
CA TYR A 58 -12.67 -5.86 7.61
C TYR A 58 -11.48 -4.87 7.60
N GLY A 59 -10.33 -5.26 7.04
CA GLY A 59 -9.24 -4.34 6.70
C GLY A 59 -8.11 -4.20 7.71
N GLY A 60 -8.16 -4.96 8.81
CA GLY A 60 -6.99 -5.14 9.66
C GLY A 60 -5.91 -5.92 8.92
N THR A 61 -4.65 -5.50 9.02
CA THR A 61 -3.53 -6.22 8.40
C THR A 61 -3.26 -7.52 9.16
N ALA A 62 -3.36 -8.66 8.47
CA ALA A 62 -3.09 -9.99 9.00
C ALA A 62 -1.64 -10.42 8.75
N VAL A 63 -1.11 -10.09 7.56
CA VAL A 63 0.29 -10.34 7.18
C VAL A 63 0.88 -9.03 6.69
N TRP A 64 2.09 -8.72 7.17
CA TRP A 64 2.88 -7.61 6.67
C TRP A 64 4.35 -8.02 6.59
N ALA A 65 4.88 -8.05 5.37
CA ALA A 65 6.28 -8.35 5.11
C ALA A 65 6.83 -7.37 4.07
N ALA A 66 8.07 -6.92 4.28
CA ALA A 66 8.79 -6.07 3.34
C ALA A 66 10.26 -6.49 3.30
N ARG A 67 10.94 -6.24 2.18
CA ARG A 67 12.37 -6.59 2.04
C ARG A 67 13.30 -5.67 2.84
N SER A 68 12.83 -4.48 3.22
CA SER A 68 13.54 -3.54 4.08
C SER A 68 12.56 -2.70 4.91
N GLN A 69 12.98 -2.24 6.09
CA GLN A 69 12.17 -1.36 6.94
C GLN A 69 11.92 0.00 6.28
N SER A 70 12.98 0.60 5.71
CA SER A 70 12.86 1.90 5.04
C SER A 70 11.83 1.85 3.92
N GLU A 71 11.77 0.76 3.15
CA GLU A 71 10.76 0.65 2.10
C GLU A 71 9.35 0.40 2.65
N ALA A 72 9.23 -0.31 3.77
CA ALA A 72 7.95 -0.56 4.44
C ALA A 72 7.26 0.75 4.87
N ASP A 73 8.05 1.72 5.34
CA ASP A 73 7.56 3.00 5.86
C ASP A 73 6.89 3.88 4.79
N TYR A 74 7.19 3.66 3.51
CA TYR A 74 6.60 4.42 2.40
C TYR A 74 5.32 3.81 1.80
N LYS A 75 4.79 2.70 2.35
CA LYS A 75 3.49 2.16 1.93
C LYS A 75 2.34 2.74 2.76
N THR A 76 1.63 3.72 2.19
CA THR A 76 0.49 4.40 2.84
C THR A 76 -0.88 3.88 2.40
N VAL A 77 -1.06 3.50 1.14
CA VAL A 77 -2.31 2.93 0.63
C VAL A 77 -2.32 1.42 0.76
N ARG A 78 -3.38 0.90 1.39
CA ARG A 78 -3.46 -0.48 1.86
C ARG A 78 -4.84 -1.07 1.52
N TYR A 79 -5.69 -1.30 2.51
CA TYR A 79 -7.02 -1.90 2.35
C TYR A 79 -7.95 -1.04 1.49
N SER A 80 -8.69 -1.68 0.57
CA SER A 80 -9.64 -1.05 -0.37
C SER A 80 -9.09 0.16 -1.14
N GLY A 81 -7.78 0.19 -1.39
CA GLY A 81 -7.11 1.30 -2.05
C GLY A 81 -7.16 2.61 -1.26
N LYS A 82 -7.37 2.54 0.07
CA LYS A 82 -7.41 3.71 0.95
C LYS A 82 -6.16 3.84 1.79
N GLU A 83 -5.85 5.08 2.11
CA GLU A 83 -4.71 5.43 2.96
C GLU A 83 -5.03 5.07 4.40
N ARG A 84 -4.09 4.38 5.06
CA ARG A 84 -4.10 4.14 6.50
C ARG A 84 -3.19 5.18 7.15
N ASP A 85 -3.75 6.01 8.01
CA ASP A 85 -2.99 7.03 8.72
C ASP A 85 -2.24 6.44 9.94
N ALA A 86 -1.45 7.28 10.60
CA ALA A 86 -0.68 6.89 11.79
C ALA A 86 -1.56 6.51 13.00
N THR A 87 -2.83 6.94 13.03
CA THR A 87 -3.80 6.51 14.07
C THR A 87 -4.34 5.11 13.80
N GLY A 88 -4.09 4.58 12.60
CA GLY A 88 -4.60 3.30 12.12
C GLY A 88 -5.94 3.41 11.41
N LEU A 89 -6.52 4.60 11.31
CA LEU A 89 -7.79 4.85 10.62
C LEU A 89 -7.59 4.87 9.11
N TYR A 90 -8.57 4.35 8.38
CA TYR A 90 -8.61 4.48 6.94
C TYR A 90 -9.42 5.70 6.52
N TYR A 91 -8.85 6.54 5.67
CA TYR A 91 -9.54 7.72 5.14
C TYR A 91 -10.28 7.39 3.83
N TYR A 92 -11.61 7.47 3.86
CA TYR A 92 -12.48 7.21 2.70
C TYR A 92 -13.02 8.50 2.06
N GLY A 93 -12.42 9.66 2.34
CA GLY A 93 -12.85 10.97 1.80
C GLY A 93 -13.80 11.71 2.73
N TYR A 94 -14.99 11.18 3.00
CA TYR A 94 -15.97 11.85 3.88
C TYR A 94 -15.99 11.30 5.31
N ARG A 95 -15.44 10.10 5.51
CA ARG A 95 -15.45 9.38 6.78
C ARG A 95 -14.12 8.68 6.99
N TYR A 96 -13.77 8.52 8.26
CA TYR A 96 -12.72 7.64 8.71
C TYR A 96 -13.33 6.31 9.12
N TYR A 97 -12.61 5.22 8.87
CA TYR A 97 -13.05 3.85 9.13
C TYR A 97 -12.08 3.15 10.09
N GLN A 98 -12.61 2.49 11.12
CA GLN A 98 -11.85 1.73 12.11
C GLN A 98 -11.90 0.24 11.76
N SER A 99 -10.82 -0.29 11.20
CA SER A 99 -10.78 -1.69 10.77
C SER A 99 -10.90 -2.70 11.92
N TRP A 100 -10.54 -2.32 13.14
CA TRP A 100 -10.62 -3.19 14.33
C TRP A 100 -11.99 -3.17 15.03
N THR A 101 -12.88 -2.24 14.68
CA THR A 101 -14.27 -2.24 15.17
C THR A 101 -15.27 -2.52 14.06
N GLU A 102 -14.80 -2.78 12.84
CA GLU A 102 -15.63 -3.10 11.67
C GLU A 102 -16.67 -2.00 11.37
N ARG A 103 -16.36 -0.73 11.69
CA ARG A 103 -17.29 0.41 11.57
C ARG A 103 -16.62 1.76 11.35
#